data_AF-A0A916MHF4-F1
#
_entry.id   AF-A0A916MHF4-F1
#
_cell.length_a   1.000
_cell.length_b   1.000
_cell.length_c   1.000
_cell.angle_alpha   90.00
_cell.angle_beta   90.00
_cell.angle_gamma   90.00
#
_symmetry.space_group_name_H-M   'P 1'
#
loop_
_entity.id
_entity.type
_entity.pdbx_description
1 polymer ?
#
loop_
_entity_poly.entity_id
_entity_poly.type
_entity_poly.pdbx_seq_one_letter_code
_entity_poly.pdbx_strand_id
1 'polypeptide(L)'
;MLKGLSPLLTPDLLHALASMGHGDAIAIVDANFPAASLGRHVIAVAGAGAHEVLAAVLDVLPLDTFESPAAFTMEVAGDPEAIPEPVADFAAVLADHELADVEIGHLGRHAFYARARDAYAIVRTGELRPYGNILLVKGTVHRLAPP
;
A
#
# COMPACT_ATOMS: atom_id res chain seq x y z
N MET A 1 1.83 -12.17 -17.45
CA MET A 1 2.83 -11.15 -17.84
C MET A 1 2.28 -10.31 -18.97
N LEU A 2 2.20 -9.00 -18.75
CA LEU A 2 1.76 -8.02 -19.74
C LEU A 2 2.91 -7.06 -20.04
N LYS A 3 2.89 -6.40 -21.21
CA LYS A 3 3.89 -5.39 -21.57
C LYS A 3 3.63 -4.11 -20.79
N GLY A 4 4.68 -3.51 -20.23
CA GLY A 4 4.58 -2.24 -19.49
C GLY A 4 3.96 -2.33 -18.11
N LEU A 5 3.77 -3.54 -17.56
CA LEU A 5 3.26 -3.74 -16.20
C LEU A 5 4.19 -4.67 -15.42
N SER A 6 4.38 -4.36 -14.14
CA SER A 6 5.15 -5.21 -13.23
C SER A 6 4.59 -6.63 -13.15
N PRO A 7 5.44 -7.69 -13.13
CA PRO A 7 5.01 -9.06 -12.86
C PRO A 7 4.26 -9.24 -11.54
N LEU A 8 4.52 -8.37 -10.56
CA LEU A 8 3.91 -8.42 -9.23
C LEU A 8 2.44 -8.00 -9.23
N LEU A 9 2.00 -7.29 -10.28
CA LEU A 9 0.59 -7.04 -10.56
C LEU A 9 -0.07 -8.32 -11.08
N THR A 10 -0.30 -9.25 -10.15
CA THR A 10 -1.04 -10.49 -10.40
C THR A 10 -2.43 -10.17 -10.97
N PRO A 11 -3.09 -11.11 -11.67
CA PRO A 11 -4.43 -10.86 -12.22
C PRO A 11 -5.43 -10.33 -11.19
N ASP A 12 -5.42 -10.90 -9.97
CA ASP A 12 -6.32 -10.49 -8.90
C ASP A 12 -5.97 -9.10 -8.33
N LEU A 13 -4.67 -8.79 -8.19
CA LEU A 13 -4.23 -7.46 -7.76
C LEU A 13 -4.59 -6.39 -8.79
N LEU A 14 -4.31 -6.64 -10.07
CA LEU A 14 -4.65 -5.70 -11.14
C LEU A 14 -6.16 -5.50 -11.23
N HIS A 15 -6.95 -6.57 -11.08
CA HIS A 15 -8.40 -6.47 -11.05
C HIS A 15 -8.91 -5.62 -9.89
N ALA A 16 -8.36 -5.80 -8.67
CA ALA A 16 -8.73 -4.99 -7.52
C ALA A 16 -8.39 -3.51 -7.73
N LEU A 17 -7.16 -3.18 -8.14
CA LEU A 17 -6.71 -1.81 -8.39
C LEU A 17 -7.57 -1.11 -9.47
N ALA A 18 -7.92 -1.83 -10.54
CA ALA A 18 -8.78 -1.33 -11.60
C ALA A 18 -10.23 -1.12 -11.16
N SER A 19 -10.71 -1.92 -10.20
CA SER A 19 -12.10 -1.87 -9.71
C SER A 19 -12.31 -0.85 -8.59
N MET A 20 -11.25 -0.43 -7.90
CA MET A 20 -11.30 0.63 -6.88
C MET A 20 -11.74 1.98 -7.46
N GLY A 21 -12.57 2.71 -6.73
CA GLY A 21 -12.90 4.11 -6.96
C GLY A 21 -11.96 5.07 -6.23
N HIS A 22 -12.12 6.37 -6.47
CA HIS A 22 -11.45 7.40 -5.67
C HIS A 22 -11.91 7.31 -4.20
N GLY A 23 -10.98 7.38 -3.26
CA GLY A 23 -11.22 7.25 -1.82
C GLY A 23 -11.18 5.81 -1.31
N ASP A 24 -11.23 4.80 -2.21
CA ASP A 24 -11.02 3.42 -1.80
C ASP A 24 -9.57 3.23 -1.33
N ALA A 25 -9.43 2.47 -0.24
CA ALA A 25 -8.13 2.14 0.32
C ALA A 25 -7.67 0.73 -0.08
N ILE A 26 -6.36 0.52 -0.18
CA ILE A 26 -5.73 -0.80 -0.28
C ILE A 26 -4.58 -0.90 0.73
N ALA A 27 -4.51 -2.00 1.47
CA ALA A 27 -3.44 -2.24 2.43
C ALA A 27 -2.42 -3.23 1.88
N ILE A 28 -1.15 -2.86 1.81
CA ILE A 28 -0.02 -3.75 1.51
C ILE A 28 0.61 -4.11 2.85
N VAL A 29 0.65 -5.39 3.20
CA VAL A 29 0.98 -5.83 4.54
C VAL A 29 2.05 -6.90 4.57
N ASP A 30 2.78 -6.93 5.68
CA ASP A 30 3.82 -7.90 5.94
C ASP A 30 3.26 -9.32 6.17
N ALA A 31 4.14 -10.31 6.22
CA ALA A 31 3.77 -11.72 6.38
C ALA A 31 3.15 -12.03 7.76
N ASN A 32 3.39 -11.19 8.76
CA ASN A 32 2.90 -11.35 10.13
C ASN A 32 1.56 -10.64 10.37
N PHE A 33 1.12 -9.79 9.45
CA PHE A 33 -0.15 -9.09 9.54
C PHE A 33 -1.34 -10.08 9.52
N PRO A 34 -2.36 -9.90 10.37
CA PRO A 34 -3.50 -10.81 10.46
C PRO A 34 -4.51 -10.60 9.30
N ALA A 35 -4.02 -10.64 8.06
CA ALA A 35 -4.75 -10.31 6.84
C ALA A 35 -6.00 -11.18 6.67
N ALA A 36 -5.89 -12.49 6.89
CA ALA A 36 -7.00 -13.44 6.70
C ALA A 36 -8.16 -13.22 7.69
N SER A 37 -7.90 -12.66 8.88
CA SER A 37 -8.95 -12.37 9.86
C SER A 37 -9.54 -10.96 9.74
N LEU A 38 -8.80 -10.02 9.14
CA LEU A 38 -9.24 -8.63 8.98
C LEU A 38 -9.84 -8.34 7.61
N GLY A 39 -9.25 -8.89 6.54
CA GLY A 39 -9.61 -8.57 5.17
C GLY A 39 -10.79 -9.38 4.66
N ARG A 40 -11.75 -8.69 4.05
CA ARG A 40 -12.83 -9.33 3.27
C ARG A 40 -12.32 -9.90 1.94
N HIS A 41 -11.29 -9.28 1.39
CA HIS A 41 -10.64 -9.65 0.14
C HIS A 41 -9.12 -9.59 0.34
N VAL A 42 -8.49 -10.77 0.40
CA VAL A 42 -7.05 -10.90 0.63
C VAL A 42 -6.40 -11.44 -0.64
N ILE A 43 -5.43 -10.70 -1.16
CA ILE A 43 -4.64 -11.07 -2.33
C ILE A 43 -3.23 -11.42 -1.85
N ALA A 44 -2.72 -12.57 -2.25
CA ALA A 44 -1.39 -13.01 -1.85
C ALA A 44 -0.37 -12.74 -2.96
N VAL A 45 0.64 -11.94 -2.67
CA VAL A 45 1.84 -11.76 -3.52
C VAL A 45 3.03 -12.31 -2.74
N ALA A 46 3.02 -13.63 -2.56
CA ALA A 46 4.04 -14.33 -1.79
C ALA A 46 5.38 -14.32 -2.55
N GLY A 47 6.45 -13.88 -1.89
CA GLY A 47 7.81 -13.90 -2.44
C GLY A 47 8.40 -12.55 -2.81
N ALA A 48 7.66 -11.45 -2.65
CA ALA A 48 8.16 -10.09 -2.79
C ALA A 48 8.06 -9.32 -1.47
N GLY A 49 9.00 -8.40 -1.23
CA GLY A 49 8.97 -7.45 -0.13
C GLY A 49 7.86 -6.43 -0.31
N ALA A 50 7.44 -5.79 0.79
CA ALA A 50 6.34 -4.84 0.77
C ALA A 50 6.65 -3.61 -0.10
N HIS A 51 7.92 -3.18 -0.14
CA HIS A 51 8.37 -2.04 -0.95
C HIS A 51 8.33 -2.35 -2.45
N GLU A 52 8.65 -3.58 -2.87
CA GLU A 52 8.56 -4.00 -4.27
C GLU A 52 7.10 -4.03 -4.76
N VAL A 53 6.19 -4.50 -3.89
CA VAL A 53 4.75 -4.51 -4.18
C VAL A 53 4.20 -3.09 -4.19
N LEU A 54 4.66 -2.22 -3.27
CA LEU A 54 4.31 -0.80 -3.26
C LEU A 54 4.69 -0.12 -4.57
N ALA A 55 5.93 -0.32 -5.04
CA ALA A 55 6.39 0.24 -6.32
C ALA A 55 5.50 -0.23 -7.47
N ALA A 56 5.25 -1.53 -7.58
CA ALA A 56 4.37 -2.08 -8.60
C ALA A 56 2.93 -1.54 -8.55
N VAL A 57 2.41 -1.26 -7.36
CA VAL A 57 1.08 -0.66 -7.18
C VAL A 57 1.08 0.79 -7.62
N LEU A 58 2.09 1.59 -7.25
CA LEU A 58 2.19 3.01 -7.60
C LEU A 58 2.45 3.25 -9.09
N ASP A 59 3.00 2.28 -9.83
CA ASP A 59 3.08 2.33 -11.31
C ASP A 59 1.71 2.59 -11.98
N VAL A 60 0.61 2.19 -11.32
CA VAL A 60 -0.75 2.23 -11.90
C VAL A 60 -1.80 2.90 -11.00
N LEU A 61 -1.52 3.08 -9.71
CA LEU A 61 -2.46 3.61 -8.73
C LEU A 61 -2.08 5.06 -8.35
N PRO A 62 -2.86 6.08 -8.76
CA PRO A 62 -2.66 7.43 -8.23
C PRO A 62 -3.04 7.49 -6.76
N LEU A 63 -2.32 8.27 -5.97
CA LEU A 63 -2.69 8.57 -4.58
C LEU A 63 -3.66 9.75 -4.51
N ASP A 64 -4.46 9.77 -3.46
CA ASP A 64 -5.38 10.87 -3.16
C ASP A 64 -4.62 12.18 -2.90
N THR A 65 -5.11 13.27 -3.48
CA THR A 65 -4.56 14.63 -3.31
C THR A 65 -5.56 15.60 -2.68
N PHE A 66 -6.79 15.15 -2.40
CA PHE A 66 -7.83 15.96 -1.76
C PHE A 66 -7.77 15.86 -0.23
N GLU A 67 -7.32 14.73 0.31
CA GLU A 67 -7.10 14.51 1.74
C GLU A 67 -5.67 14.03 2.00
N SER A 68 -4.99 14.65 2.97
CA SER A 68 -3.67 14.25 3.46
C SER A 68 -3.80 13.79 4.91
N PRO A 69 -3.13 12.69 5.33
CA PRO A 69 -2.28 11.81 4.53
C PRO A 69 -3.06 10.88 3.58
N ALA A 70 -2.46 10.49 2.45
CA ALA A 70 -2.99 9.46 1.54
C ALA A 70 -2.25 8.11 1.64
N ALA A 71 -1.14 8.09 2.38
CA ALA A 71 -0.39 6.89 2.73
C ALA A 71 -0.29 6.79 4.26
N PHE A 72 -0.46 5.59 4.81
CA PHE A 72 -0.41 5.37 6.26
C PHE A 72 0.44 4.14 6.60
N THR A 73 1.27 4.24 7.64
CA THR A 73 2.02 3.12 8.20
C THR A 73 1.62 2.88 9.66
N MET A 74 2.11 1.79 10.25
CA MET A 74 1.86 1.46 11.65
C MET A 74 2.99 1.98 12.55
N GLU A 75 2.65 2.69 13.62
CA GLU A 75 3.60 3.12 14.65
C GLU A 75 4.27 1.93 15.36
N VAL A 76 5.53 2.12 15.76
CA VAL A 76 6.23 1.15 16.62
C VAL A 76 5.64 1.19 18.02
N ALA A 77 5.29 0.01 18.56
CA ALA A 77 4.68 -0.08 19.88
C ALA A 77 5.62 0.45 20.98
N GLY A 78 5.23 1.55 21.62
CA GLY A 78 6.00 2.20 22.67
C GLY A 78 7.06 3.20 22.16
N ASP A 79 7.18 3.38 20.84
CA ASP A 79 8.10 4.35 20.24
C ASP A 79 7.53 4.92 18.91
N PRO A 80 6.51 5.81 18.96
CA PRO A 80 5.84 6.31 17.76
C PRO A 80 6.74 7.08 16.78
N GLU A 81 7.86 7.61 17.25
CA GLU A 81 8.82 8.38 16.44
C GLU A 81 9.85 7.50 15.73
N ALA A 82 9.93 6.20 16.07
CA ALA A 82 10.80 5.28 15.38
C ALA A 82 10.37 5.10 13.92
N ILE A 83 11.36 5.08 13.02
CA ILE A 83 11.17 4.78 11.61
C ILE A 83 11.77 3.40 11.33
N PRO A 84 10.96 2.33 11.27
CA PRO A 84 11.41 1.01 10.87
C PRO A 84 12.00 1.00 9.46
N GLU A 85 12.92 0.07 9.20
CA GLU A 85 13.55 -0.10 7.90
C GLU A 85 12.53 -0.22 6.74
N PRO A 86 11.43 -1.00 6.85
CA PRO A 86 10.41 -1.03 5.79
C PRO A 86 9.74 0.33 5.53
N VAL A 87 9.56 1.16 6.56
CA VAL A 87 8.94 2.49 6.41
C VAL A 87 9.89 3.44 5.68
N ALA A 88 11.20 3.34 5.95
CA ALA A 88 12.21 4.07 5.18
C ALA A 88 12.22 3.62 3.70
N ASP A 89 12.10 2.31 3.44
CA ASP A 89 11.98 1.79 2.07
C ASP A 89 10.73 2.34 1.37
N PHE A 90 9.60 2.45 2.07
CA PHE A 90 8.37 3.02 1.50
C PHE A 90 8.53 4.49 1.12
N ALA A 91 9.20 5.28 1.97
CA ALA A 91 9.48 6.68 1.66
C ALA A 91 10.39 6.81 0.42
N ALA A 92 11.38 5.93 0.26
CA ALA A 92 12.22 5.90 -0.94
C ALA A 92 11.41 5.55 -2.19
N VAL A 93 10.53 4.55 -2.11
CA VAL A 93 9.64 4.18 -3.23
C VAL A 93 8.71 5.33 -3.60
N LEU A 94 8.12 6.04 -2.62
CA LEU A 94 7.29 7.23 -2.90
C LEU A 94 8.11 8.32 -3.60
N ALA A 95 9.33 8.59 -3.16
CA ALA A 95 10.21 9.56 -3.81
C ALA A 95 10.52 9.19 -5.27
N ASP A 96 10.79 7.92 -5.54
CA ASP A 96 11.04 7.40 -6.91
C ASP A 96 9.82 7.56 -7.84
N HIS A 97 8.61 7.66 -7.28
CA HIS A 97 7.37 7.90 -8.01
C HIS A 97 6.96 9.37 -8.06
N GLU A 98 7.88 10.30 -7.79
CA GLU A 98 7.61 11.75 -7.73
C GLU A 98 6.59 12.12 -6.63
N LEU A 99 6.48 11.30 -5.58
CA LEU A 99 5.56 11.46 -4.45
C LEU A 99 6.32 11.76 -3.14
N ALA A 100 7.53 12.35 -3.22
CA ALA A 100 8.34 12.70 -2.05
C ALA A 100 7.66 13.67 -1.08
N ASP A 101 6.75 14.52 -1.60
CA ASP A 101 5.99 15.49 -0.81
C ASP A 101 4.71 14.90 -0.20
N VAL A 102 4.38 13.63 -0.49
CA VAL A 102 3.22 12.97 0.13
C VAL A 102 3.54 12.66 1.58
N GLU A 103 2.71 13.18 2.47
CA GLU A 103 2.77 12.88 3.89
C GLU A 103 2.45 11.39 4.14
N ILE A 104 3.32 10.71 4.89
CA ILE A 104 3.05 9.38 5.43
C ILE A 104 2.47 9.55 6.83
N GLY A 105 1.18 9.27 6.98
CA GLY A 105 0.54 9.23 8.28
C GLY A 105 1.02 8.02 9.09
N HIS A 106 1.11 8.17 10.41
CA HIS A 106 1.43 7.08 11.32
C HIS A 106 0.22 6.78 12.19
N LEU A 107 -0.20 5.51 12.18
CA LEU A 107 -1.37 5.05 12.92
C LEU A 107 -0.95 4.06 13.99
N GLY A 108 -1.45 4.26 15.20
CA GLY A 108 -1.40 3.22 16.22
C GLY A 108 -2.05 1.92 15.72
N ARG A 109 -1.55 0.77 16.20
CA ARG A 109 -1.92 -0.58 15.73
C ARG A 109 -3.43 -0.81 15.53
N HIS A 110 -4.25 -0.41 16.50
CA HIS A 110 -5.70 -0.63 16.43
C HIS A 110 -6.39 0.23 15.35
N ALA A 111 -5.93 1.47 15.16
CA ALA A 111 -6.43 2.35 14.12
C ALA A 111 -6.03 1.83 12.74
N PHE A 112 -4.80 1.35 12.58
CA PHE A 112 -4.35 0.70 11.35
C PHE A 112 -5.19 -0.56 11.05
N TYR A 113 -5.46 -1.41 12.04
CA TYR A 113 -6.31 -2.59 11.86
C TYR A 113 -7.74 -2.25 11.47
N ALA A 114 -8.32 -1.20 12.04
CA ALA A 114 -9.65 -0.73 11.65
C ALA A 114 -9.65 -0.28 10.18
N ARG A 115 -8.71 0.57 9.79
CA ARG A 115 -8.63 1.08 8.42
C ARG A 115 -8.31 -0.01 7.38
N ALA A 116 -7.46 -0.98 7.74
CA ALA A 116 -7.16 -2.13 6.88
C ALA A 116 -8.37 -3.08 6.74
N ARG A 117 -9.21 -3.22 7.76
CA ARG A 117 -10.46 -4.01 7.68
C ARG A 117 -11.45 -3.38 6.69
N ASP A 118 -11.52 -2.05 6.67
CA ASP A 118 -12.43 -1.30 5.82
C ASP A 118 -11.88 -1.04 4.41
N ALA A 119 -10.60 -1.37 4.18
CA ALA A 119 -9.97 -1.27 2.87
C ALA A 119 -10.64 -2.20 1.83
N TYR A 120 -10.59 -1.79 0.57
CA TYR A 120 -11.13 -2.54 -0.57
C TYR A 120 -10.47 -3.93 -0.69
N ALA A 121 -9.15 -3.98 -0.49
CA ALA A 121 -8.38 -5.22 -0.45
C ALA A 121 -7.18 -5.11 0.49
N ILE A 122 -6.72 -6.27 0.97
CA ILE A 122 -5.45 -6.43 1.68
C ILE A 122 -4.52 -7.30 0.81
N VAL A 123 -3.36 -6.77 0.47
CA VAL A 123 -2.30 -7.46 -0.26
C VAL A 123 -1.27 -7.98 0.74
N ARG A 124 -1.27 -9.29 1.00
CA ARG A 124 -0.27 -9.92 1.86
C ARG A 124 0.98 -10.27 1.07
N THR A 125 2.10 -9.71 1.50
CA THR A 125 3.41 -9.85 0.86
C THR A 125 4.27 -10.93 1.53
N GLY A 126 5.50 -11.10 1.04
CA GLY A 126 6.55 -11.91 1.66
C GLY A 126 7.45 -11.14 2.62
N GLU A 127 7.13 -9.88 2.95
CA GLU A 127 7.93 -9.06 3.87
C GLU A 127 7.97 -9.70 5.26
N LEU A 128 9.17 -9.99 5.75
CA LEU A 128 9.39 -10.63 7.06
C LEU A 128 9.76 -9.61 8.14
N ARG A 129 10.21 -8.41 7.74
CA ARG A 129 10.57 -7.35 8.69
C ARG A 129 9.30 -6.78 9.33
N PRO A 130 9.31 -6.51 10.66
CA PRO A 130 8.14 -6.00 11.35
C PRO A 130 7.80 -4.58 10.88
N TYR A 131 6.53 -4.20 11.04
CA TYR A 131 6.02 -2.89 10.61
C TYR A 131 6.11 -2.64 9.09
N GLY A 132 6.23 -3.70 8.30
CA GLY A 132 6.19 -3.66 6.83
C GLY A 132 4.78 -3.52 6.27
N ASN A 133 3.98 -2.62 6.85
CA ASN A 133 2.58 -2.40 6.48
C ASN A 133 2.37 -0.96 6.04
N ILE A 134 1.76 -0.78 4.87
CA ILE A 134 1.36 0.52 4.33
C ILE A 134 -0.05 0.44 3.76
N LEU A 135 -0.86 1.45 4.03
CA LEU A 135 -2.19 1.62 3.46
C LEU A 135 -2.19 2.83 2.54
N LEU A 136 -2.75 2.68 1.34
CA LEU A 136 -2.84 3.71 0.32
C LEU A 136 -4.30 4.06 0.05
N VAL A 137 -4.61 5.34 -0.13
CA VAL A 137 -5.91 5.83 -0.56
C VAL A 137 -5.83 6.23 -2.02
N LYS A 138 -6.73 5.68 -2.85
CA LYS A 138 -6.73 5.91 -4.30
C LYS A 138 -7.22 7.32 -4.63
N GLY A 139 -6.44 8.03 -5.44
CA GLY A 139 -6.79 9.32 -6.00
C GLY A 139 -7.58 9.24 -7.31
N THR A 140 -7.63 10.37 -8.00
CA THR A 140 -8.35 10.54 -9.26
C THR A 140 -7.41 10.47 -10.47
N VAL A 141 -7.87 9.84 -11.55
CA VAL A 141 -7.17 9.87 -12.85
C VAL A 141 -7.78 10.99 -13.69
N HIS A 142 -7.05 12.10 -13.87
CA HIS A 142 -7.56 13.27 -14.61
C HIS A 142 -7.22 13.26 -16.10
N ARG A 143 -6.18 12.52 -16.50
CA ARG A 143 -5.78 12.33 -17.90
C ARG A 143 -5.19 10.94 -18.04
N LEU A 144 -5.51 10.28 -19.14
CA LEU A 144 -4.74 9.12 -19.58
C LEU A 144 -3.47 9.68 -20.25
N ALA A 145 -2.29 9.21 -19.82
CA ALA A 145 -1.08 9.46 -20.59
C ALA A 145 -1.30 8.89 -22.00
N PRO A 146 -0.91 9.60 -23.07
CA PRO A 146 -0.94 9.01 -24.40
C PRO A 146 -0.06 7.75 -24.42
N PRO A 147 -0.46 6.71 -25.17
CA PRO A 147 0.28 5.45 -25.25
C PRO A 147 1.67 5.61 -25.86
#